data_AF-A0A2H9L2D4-F1
#
_entry.id   AF-A0A2H9L2D4-F1
#
_cell.length_a   1.000
_cell.length_b   1.000
_cell.length_c   1.000
_cell.angle_alpha   90.00
_cell.angle_beta   90.00
_cell.angle_gamma   90.00
#
_symmetry.space_group_name_H-M   'P 1'
#
loop_
_entity.id
_entity.type
_entity.pdbx_description
1 polymer ?
#
loop_
_entity_poly.entity_id
_entity_poly.type
_entity_poly.pdbx_seq_one_letter_code
_entity_poly.pdbx_strand_id
1 'polypeptide(L)'
;AKKGDFVYFDPPYHPLNGNSFTGYTRNGFAEEEQTKLKRVFEKLDKRGCKLMLSNSDAAFVRSLYDDFEIRTVKARRAINCKGEKRGEINELIVVNYEVPSYLPLYLAEETTQKMSLPSIIASKRSLNMNA
;
A
#
# COMPACT_ATOMS: atom_id res chain seq x y z
N ALA A 1 -10.06 13.93 -3.61
CA ALA A 1 -9.34 13.18 -4.66
C ALA A 1 -10.13 13.21 -5.96
N LYS A 2 -9.41 13.50 -7.05
CA LYS A 2 -9.87 13.55 -8.45
C LYS A 2 -9.05 12.56 -9.29
N LYS A 3 -9.49 12.31 -10.53
CA LYS A 3 -8.79 11.43 -11.48
C LYS A 3 -7.31 11.82 -11.59
N GLY A 4 -6.43 10.83 -11.53
CA GLY A 4 -4.97 10.99 -11.60
C GLY A 4 -4.29 11.29 -10.27
N ASP A 5 -5.03 11.61 -9.20
CA ASP A 5 -4.43 11.76 -7.87
C ASP A 5 -3.91 10.41 -7.37
N PHE A 6 -2.82 10.47 -6.59
CA PHE A 6 -2.35 9.34 -5.79
C PHE A 6 -2.88 9.47 -4.36
N VAL A 7 -3.46 8.39 -3.81
CA VAL A 7 -4.01 8.36 -2.45
C VAL A 7 -3.42 7.19 -1.69
N TYR A 8 -2.83 7.48 -0.54
CA TYR A 8 -2.28 6.50 0.38
C TYR A 8 -3.20 6.34 1.59
N PHE A 9 -3.53 5.10 1.96
CA PHE A 9 -4.32 4.74 3.13
C PHE A 9 -3.46 4.00 4.15
N ASP A 10 -3.50 4.47 5.39
CA ASP A 10 -2.81 3.89 6.54
C ASP A 10 -3.80 3.78 7.73
N PRO A 11 -4.82 2.90 7.62
CA PRO A 11 -5.81 2.74 8.68
C PRO A 11 -5.20 2.03 9.90
N PRO A 12 -5.89 2.01 11.06
CA PRO A 12 -5.51 1.09 12.13
C PRO A 12 -5.49 -0.37 11.63
N TYR A 13 -4.40 -1.10 11.93
CA TYR A 13 -4.14 -2.42 11.34
C TYR A 13 -5.04 -3.49 11.92
N HIS A 14 -5.47 -4.44 11.07
CA HIS A 14 -6.21 -5.59 11.56
C HIS A 14 -5.32 -6.49 12.45
N PRO A 15 -5.81 -7.02 13.57
CA PRO A 15 -5.08 -8.01 14.37
C PRO A 15 -4.69 -9.28 13.58
N LEU A 16 -3.46 -9.77 13.72
CA LEU A 16 -2.94 -10.93 12.95
C LEU A 16 -3.51 -12.28 13.37
N ASN A 17 -3.75 -12.48 14.67
CA ASN A 17 -4.31 -13.72 15.21
C ASN A 17 -5.77 -13.47 15.59
N GLY A 18 -6.68 -14.30 15.09
CA GLY A 18 -8.15 -14.19 15.18
C GLY A 18 -8.79 -14.10 16.58
N ASN A 19 -8.03 -13.83 17.62
CA ASN A 19 -8.54 -13.45 18.92
C ASN A 19 -8.29 -11.96 19.15
N SER A 20 -9.11 -11.13 18.52
CA SER A 20 -9.50 -9.84 19.10
C SER A 20 -10.96 -9.90 19.56
N PHE A 21 -11.36 -11.05 20.11
CA PHE A 21 -12.48 -11.12 21.03
C PHE A 21 -12.04 -10.57 22.41
N THR A 22 -11.52 -9.35 22.42
CA THR A 22 -11.59 -8.49 23.61
C THR A 22 -12.79 -7.61 23.36
N GLY A 23 -13.95 -8.01 23.86
CA GLY A 23 -15.24 -7.33 23.72
C GLY A 23 -15.32 -5.95 24.40
N TYR A 24 -14.30 -5.09 24.24
CA TYR A 24 -14.19 -3.80 24.92
C TYR A 24 -13.66 -2.64 24.05
N THR A 25 -13.59 -2.77 22.73
CA THR A 25 -13.47 -1.57 21.87
C THR A 25 -14.83 -1.19 21.30
N ARG A 26 -15.65 -0.57 22.16
CA ARG A 26 -16.87 0.16 21.76
C ARG A 26 -16.59 1.24 20.69
N ASN A 27 -15.32 1.57 20.42
CA ASN A 27 -14.81 2.57 19.47
C ASN A 27 -13.59 2.10 18.62
N GLY A 28 -13.39 0.80 18.40
CA GLY A 28 -12.24 0.30 17.60
C GLY A 28 -12.52 0.30 16.09
N PHE A 29 -11.49 0.46 15.26
CA PHE A 29 -11.59 0.26 13.80
C PHE A 29 -11.75 -1.24 13.49
N ALA A 30 -12.98 -1.73 13.67
CA ALA A 30 -13.35 -3.12 13.50
C ALA A 30 -13.47 -3.49 12.00
N GLU A 31 -13.80 -4.76 11.73
CA GLU A 31 -14.04 -5.28 10.38
C GLU A 31 -15.05 -4.44 9.57
N GLU A 32 -16.05 -3.87 10.24
CA GLU A 32 -17.04 -2.98 9.62
C GLU A 32 -16.40 -1.69 9.08
N GLU A 33 -15.49 -1.08 9.83
CA GLU A 33 -14.78 0.13 9.40
C GLU A 33 -13.76 -0.19 8.30
N GLN A 34 -13.09 -1.34 8.37
CA GLN A 34 -12.28 -1.85 7.26
C GLN A 34 -13.12 -2.04 5.99
N THR A 35 -14.33 -2.58 6.12
CA THR A 35 -15.26 -2.77 5.01
C THR A 35 -15.76 -1.44 4.43
N LYS A 36 -16.03 -0.44 5.30
CA LYS A 36 -16.36 0.92 4.84
C LYS A 36 -15.19 1.57 4.09
N LEU A 37 -13.97 1.35 4.56
CA LEU A 37 -12.76 1.81 3.88
C LEU A 37 -12.61 1.17 2.51
N LYS A 38 -12.81 -0.15 2.36
CA LYS A 38 -12.83 -0.84 1.06
C LYS A 38 -13.79 -0.19 0.08
N ARG A 39 -15.01 0.18 0.52
CA ARG A 39 -15.98 0.89 -0.32
C ARG A 39 -15.50 2.27 -0.77
N VAL A 40 -14.74 2.98 0.07
CA VAL A 40 -14.12 4.26 -0.31
C VAL A 40 -13.00 4.03 -1.32
N PHE A 41 -12.18 3.00 -1.10
CA PHE A 41 -11.11 2.59 -1.99
C PHE A 41 -11.66 2.30 -3.40
N GLU A 42 -12.67 1.44 -3.53
CA GLU A 42 -13.34 1.13 -4.81
C GLU A 42 -13.94 2.36 -5.50
N LYS A 43 -14.52 3.29 -4.74
CA LYS A 43 -15.09 4.53 -5.31
C LYS A 43 -14.01 5.42 -5.92
N LEU A 44 -12.83 5.44 -5.32
CA LEU A 44 -11.70 6.23 -5.82
C LEU A 44 -10.98 5.53 -6.97
N ASP A 45 -10.93 4.21 -6.95
CA ASP A 45 -10.47 3.38 -8.06
C ASP A 45 -11.30 3.64 -9.32
N LYS A 46 -12.63 3.53 -9.21
CA LYS A 46 -13.58 3.88 -10.30
C LYS A 46 -13.47 5.32 -10.78
N ARG A 47 -12.96 6.23 -9.94
CA ARG A 47 -12.71 7.63 -10.30
C ARG A 47 -11.40 7.82 -11.09
N GLY A 48 -10.59 6.78 -11.21
CA GLY A 48 -9.28 6.79 -11.87
C GLY A 48 -8.19 7.42 -11.01
N CYS A 49 -8.27 7.27 -9.69
CA CYS A 49 -7.16 7.60 -8.78
C CYS A 49 -6.18 6.41 -8.75
N LYS A 50 -4.91 6.68 -8.43
CA LYS A 50 -3.93 5.64 -8.06
C LYS A 50 -3.97 5.46 -6.55
N LEU A 51 -4.16 4.26 -6.07
CA LEU A 51 -4.42 3.97 -4.67
C LEU A 51 -3.40 2.99 -4.13
N MET A 52 -2.93 3.26 -2.93
CA MET A 52 -2.07 2.35 -2.17
C MET A 52 -2.59 2.27 -0.73
N LEU A 53 -2.69 1.07 -0.19
CA LEU A 53 -3.09 0.83 1.20
C LEU A 53 -2.09 -0.08 1.87
N SER A 54 -1.68 0.26 3.09
CA SER A 54 -0.90 -0.61 3.97
C SER A 54 -1.78 -1.18 5.08
N ASN A 55 -1.55 -2.44 5.45
CA ASN A 55 -2.25 -3.10 6.55
C ASN A 55 -1.47 -4.34 7.02
N SER A 56 -1.98 -5.03 8.03
CA SER A 56 -1.41 -6.30 8.49
C SER A 56 -1.66 -7.45 7.49
N ASP A 57 -0.78 -8.45 7.53
CA ASP A 57 -0.95 -9.73 6.84
C ASP A 57 -1.98 -10.65 7.54
N ALA A 58 -3.18 -10.13 7.75
CA ALA A 58 -4.32 -10.87 8.29
C ALA A 58 -5.15 -11.48 7.16
N ALA A 59 -5.66 -12.71 7.36
CA ALA A 59 -6.51 -13.40 6.40
C ALA A 59 -7.75 -12.59 6.01
N PHE A 60 -8.39 -11.91 6.97
CA PHE A 60 -9.51 -11.01 6.71
C PHE A 60 -9.14 -9.91 5.71
N VAL A 61 -7.98 -9.27 5.87
CA VAL A 61 -7.53 -8.18 4.97
C VAL A 61 -7.24 -8.72 3.58
N ARG A 62 -6.60 -9.90 3.47
CA ARG A 62 -6.37 -10.54 2.17
C ARG A 62 -7.67 -10.80 1.43
N SER A 63 -8.67 -11.36 2.12
CA SER A 63 -9.98 -11.61 1.54
C SER A 63 -10.75 -10.33 1.23
N LEU A 64 -10.58 -9.28 2.03
CA LEU A 64 -11.30 -8.01 1.83
C LEU A 64 -10.82 -7.25 0.58
N TYR A 65 -9.58 -7.45 0.14
CA TYR A 65 -8.97 -6.75 -1.00
C TYR A 65 -8.49 -7.71 -2.11
N ASP A 66 -9.09 -8.89 -2.22
CA ASP A 66 -8.69 -9.95 -3.17
C ASP A 66 -8.87 -9.58 -4.65
N ASP A 67 -9.67 -8.55 -4.92
CA ASP A 67 -9.89 -7.95 -6.23
C ASP A 67 -8.79 -6.96 -6.66
N PHE A 68 -7.81 -6.69 -5.80
CA PHE A 68 -6.69 -5.80 -6.07
C PHE A 68 -5.34 -6.53 -6.02
N GLU A 69 -4.28 -5.88 -6.53
CA GLU A 69 -2.94 -6.41 -6.42
C GLU A 69 -2.45 -6.28 -4.98
N ILE A 70 -2.17 -7.42 -4.33
CA ILE A 70 -1.63 -7.49 -2.96
C ILE A 70 -0.18 -7.93 -3.01
N ARG A 71 0.70 -7.15 -2.38
CA ARG A 71 2.12 -7.47 -2.16
C ARG A 71 2.40 -7.62 -0.68
N THR A 72 3.17 -8.64 -0.32
CA THR A 72 3.65 -8.80 1.05
C THR A 72 5.04 -8.20 1.19
N VAL A 73 5.21 -7.30 2.15
CA VAL A 73 6.49 -6.72 2.51
C VAL A 73 6.88 -7.14 3.91
N LYS A 74 8.17 -7.40 4.11
CA LYS A 74 8.74 -7.68 5.43
C LYS A 74 9.06 -6.37 6.12
N ALA A 75 8.22 -5.95 7.05
CA ALA A 75 8.46 -4.76 7.85
C ALA A 75 9.29 -5.12 9.09
N ARG A 76 10.49 -4.53 9.20
CA ARG A 76 11.28 -4.58 10.42
C ARG A 76 10.79 -3.49 11.37
N ARG A 77 10.05 -3.87 12.42
CA ARG A 77 9.73 -2.93 13.52
C ARG A 77 10.99 -2.69 14.35
N ALA A 78 11.78 -1.70 13.98
CA ALA A 78 12.99 -1.29 14.71
C ALA A 78 12.67 -0.74 16.12
N ILE A 79 11.42 -0.33 16.38
CA ILE A 79 10.99 0.28 17.64
C ILE A 79 10.00 -0.65 18.33
N ASN A 80 10.51 -1.60 19.12
CA ASN A 80 9.73 -2.36 20.09
C ASN A 80 10.46 -2.32 21.43
N CYS A 81 9.78 -1.88 22.48
CA CYS A 81 10.32 -1.73 23.83
C CYS A 81 10.64 -3.07 24.51
N LYS A 82 10.17 -4.20 23.96
CA LYS A 82 10.53 -5.56 24.39
C LYS A 82 11.37 -6.25 23.31
N GLY A 83 12.65 -6.46 23.61
CA GLY A 83 13.64 -7.02 22.67
C GLY A 83 13.25 -8.39 22.10
N GLU A 84 12.49 -9.19 22.84
CA GLU A 84 12.04 -10.54 22.44
C GLU A 84 10.94 -10.55 21.36
N LYS A 85 10.24 -9.41 21.16
CA LYS A 85 9.26 -9.24 20.08
C LYS A 85 9.85 -8.53 18.85
N ARG A 86 11.18 -8.37 18.79
CA ARG A 86 11.87 -7.99 17.56
C ARG A 86 11.78 -9.17 16.60
N GLY A 87 10.84 -9.09 15.66
CA GLY A 87 10.65 -10.06 14.58
C GLY A 87 10.21 -9.35 13.31
N GLU A 88 10.50 -9.94 12.16
CA GLU A 88 9.95 -9.50 10.88
C GLU A 88 8.44 -9.75 10.92
N ILE A 89 7.64 -8.69 10.76
CA ILE A 89 6.19 -8.81 10.62
C ILE A 89 5.87 -8.59 9.15
N ASN A 90 5.04 -9.46 8.60
CA ASN A 90 4.51 -9.27 7.25
C ASN A 90 3.45 -8.16 7.28
N GLU A 91 3.59 -7.23 6.35
CA GLU A 91 2.60 -6.20 6.07
C GLU A 91 2.13 -6.37 4.62
N LEU A 92 0.87 -6.05 4.37
CA LEU A 92 0.27 -6.06 3.04
C LEU A 92 0.29 -4.66 2.46
N ILE A 93 0.69 -4.57 1.21
CA ILE A 93 0.53 -3.41 0.36
C ILE A 93 -0.49 -3.78 -0.71
N VAL A 94 -1.61 -3.08 -0.72
CA VAL A 94 -2.68 -3.24 -1.72
C VAL A 94 -2.62 -2.07 -2.69
N VAL A 95 -2.62 -2.33 -4.00
CA VAL A 95 -2.58 -1.31 -5.05
C VAL A 95 -3.56 -1.59 -6.18
N ASN A 96 -4.02 -0.53 -6.86
CA ASN A 96 -4.88 -0.61 -8.05
C ASN A 96 -4.14 -0.25 -9.36
N TYR A 97 -2.81 -0.17 -9.32
CA TYR A 97 -2.00 0.23 -10.45
C TYR A 97 -0.82 -0.73 -10.61
N GLU A 98 -0.39 -0.89 -11.86
CA GLU A 98 0.77 -1.72 -12.17
C GLU A 98 2.02 -1.13 -11.51
N VAL A 99 2.64 -1.91 -10.63
CA VAL A 99 3.96 -1.58 -10.08
C VAL A 99 4.99 -2.41 -10.87
N PRO A 100 5.84 -1.76 -11.68
CA PRO A 100 6.78 -2.48 -12.53
C PRO A 100 7.69 -3.42 -11.71
N SER A 101 7.81 -4.66 -12.17
CA SER A 101 8.59 -5.72 -11.50
C SER A 101 10.09 -5.41 -11.40
N TYR A 102 10.60 -4.46 -12.20
CA TYR A 102 12.00 -4.04 -12.17
C TYR A 102 12.32 -2.92 -11.16
N LEU A 103 11.32 -2.19 -10.62
CA LEU A 103 11.58 -1.13 -9.65
C LEU A 103 12.15 -1.64 -8.31
N PRO A 104 11.71 -2.79 -7.76
CA PRO A 104 12.34 -3.36 -6.56
C PRO A 104 13.81 -3.73 -6.77
N LEU A 105 14.20 -4.15 -7.98
CA LEU A 105 15.60 -4.43 -8.33
C LEU A 105 16.42 -3.12 -8.38
N TYR A 106 15.86 -2.06 -8.95
CA TYR A 106 16.55 -0.78 -9.11
C TYR A 106 16.77 -0.01 -7.80
N LEU A 107 15.90 -0.19 -6.79
CA LEU A 107 16.03 0.45 -5.48
C LEU A 107 16.93 -0.34 -4.52
N ALA A 108 17.16 -1.63 -4.79
CA ALA A 108 18.11 -2.44 -4.02
C ALA A 108 19.58 -2.20 -4.44
N GLU A 109 19.79 -1.66 -5.65
CA GLU A 109 21.11 -1.43 -6.23
C GLU A 109 21.56 0.03 -6.12
N GLU A 110 21.80 0.52 -4.90
CA GLU A 110 22.44 1.83 -4.72
C GLU A 110 23.98 1.78 -4.76
N THR A 111 24.61 0.73 -5.29
CA THR A 111 26.10 0.62 -5.22
C THR A 111 26.88 0.20 -6.45
N THR A 112 26.35 -0.11 -7.63
CA THR A 112 27.24 -0.30 -8.80
C THR A 112 26.59 0.01 -10.15
N GLN A 113 26.98 1.17 -10.70
CA GLN A 113 27.30 1.38 -12.12
C GLN A 113 26.16 1.35 -13.16
N LYS A 114 25.60 2.54 -13.40
CA LYS A 114 25.32 3.15 -14.72
C LYS A 114 25.07 2.17 -15.89
N MET A 115 23.94 1.46 -15.85
CA MET A 115 23.38 0.82 -17.05
C MET A 115 22.16 1.60 -17.56
N SER A 116 22.09 1.70 -18.88
CA SER A 116 21.17 2.55 -19.65
C SER A 116 19.70 2.29 -19.30
N LEU A 117 18.99 3.35 -18.88
CA LEU A 117 17.53 3.35 -18.75
C LEU A 117 16.87 3.00 -20.10
N PRO A 118 15.80 2.18 -20.14
CA PRO A 118 14.94 2.09 -21.31
C PRO A 118 14.21 3.42 -21.51
N SER A 119 14.26 3.94 -22.72
CA SER A 119 13.66 5.21 -23.16
C SER A 119 12.13 5.21 -23.03
N ILE A 120 11.59 5.38 -21.82
CA ILE A 120 10.17 5.75 -21.67
C ILE A 120 10.07 7.24 -21.98
N ILE A 121 9.53 7.51 -23.16
CA ILE A 121 9.27 8.80 -23.77
C ILE A 121 8.52 9.71 -22.77
N ALA A 122 9.25 10.58 -22.10
CA ALA A 122 8.68 11.77 -21.50
C ALA A 122 8.33 12.73 -22.64
N SER A 123 7.08 12.68 -23.11
CA SER A 123 6.51 13.66 -24.04
C SER A 123 6.48 15.03 -23.36
N LYS A 124 7.58 15.78 -23.47
CA LYS A 124 7.59 17.23 -23.25
C LYS A 124 6.86 17.87 -24.43
N ARG A 125 5.54 18.08 -24.31
CA ARG A 125 4.86 19.10 -25.11
C ARG A 125 5.34 20.46 -24.63
N SER A 126 6.28 21.04 -25.37
CA SER A 126 6.64 22.45 -25.29
C SER A 126 5.42 23.27 -25.73
N LEU A 127 4.75 23.95 -24.79
CA LEU A 127 3.87 25.05 -25.12
C LEU A 127 4.74 26.31 -25.26
N ASN A 128 5.14 26.60 -26.50
CA ASN A 128 5.56 27.93 -26.89
C ASN A 128 4.31 28.80 -27.01
N MET A 129 4.08 29.68 -26.04
CA MET A 129 3.30 30.89 -26.23
C MET A 129 3.88 31.95 -25.29
N ASN A 130 4.60 32.91 -25.86
CA ASN A 130 4.42 34.34 -25.59
C ASN A 130 5.08 35.14 -26.70
N ALA A 131 4.41 36.24 -27.00
CA ALA A 131 4.64 37.22 -28.05
C ALA A 131 5.95 38.00 -27.88
#